data_AF-A0AAW9S0H9-F1
#
_entry.id   AF-A0AAW9S0H9-F1
#
_cell.length_a   1.000
_cell.length_b   1.000
_cell.length_c   1.000
_cell.angle_alpha   90.00
_cell.angle_beta   90.00
_cell.angle_gamma   90.00
#
_symmetry.space_group_name_H-M   'P 1'
#
loop_
_entity.id
_entity.type
_entity.pdbx_description
1 polymer ?
#
loop_
_entity_poly.entity_id
_entity_poly.type
_entity_poly.pdbx_seq_one_letter_code
_entity_poly.pdbx_strand_id
1 'polypeptide(L)'
;MENNLRALEAQPLVMDCAKFVELVQLIVDEEATSEEEQLFKDHYEKCKHCLNYYEIEKSAVAVIKNKISKNSPPPELANQIRAKILES
;
A
#
# COMPACT_ATOMS: atom_id res chain seq x y z
N MET A 1 -27.98 -37.99 -20.48
CA MET A 1 -28.10 -36.77 -21.29
C MET A 1 -27.65 -35.63 -20.42
N GLU A 2 -26.39 -35.27 -20.57
CA GLU A 2 -25.82 -34.08 -19.96
C GLU A 2 -26.53 -32.88 -20.57
N ASN A 3 -27.10 -32.00 -19.74
CA ASN A 3 -27.38 -30.65 -20.19
C ASN A 3 -26.98 -29.67 -19.10
N ASN A 4 -25.71 -29.30 -19.21
CA ASN A 4 -25.04 -28.27 -18.49
C ASN A 4 -25.40 -26.94 -19.17
N LEU A 5 -26.26 -26.15 -18.53
CA LEU A 5 -26.36 -24.73 -18.86
C LEU A 5 -26.77 -23.94 -17.62
N ARG A 6 -25.84 -23.82 -16.66
CA ARG A 6 -25.86 -22.70 -15.71
C ARG A 6 -24.95 -21.62 -16.25
N ALA A 7 -25.59 -20.55 -16.70
CA ALA A 7 -25.00 -19.33 -17.19
C ALA A 7 -24.07 -18.70 -16.15
N LEU A 8 -22.90 -18.26 -16.62
CA LEU A 8 -22.22 -17.01 -16.28
C LEU A 8 -22.48 -16.47 -14.86
N GLU A 9 -21.80 -17.04 -13.87
CA GLU A 9 -21.54 -16.32 -12.63
C GLU A 9 -20.07 -15.92 -12.64
N ALA A 10 -19.78 -14.69 -13.06
CA ALA A 10 -18.50 -14.06 -12.78
C ALA A 10 -18.37 -14.00 -11.26
N GLN A 11 -17.66 -14.97 -10.69
CA GLN A 11 -17.37 -14.98 -9.26
C GLN A 11 -16.62 -13.68 -8.94
N PRO A 12 -17.06 -12.89 -7.95
CA PRO A 12 -16.35 -11.68 -7.60
C PRO A 12 -14.92 -12.05 -7.25
N LEU A 13 -13.95 -11.34 -7.80
CA LEU A 13 -12.52 -11.47 -7.49
C LEU A 13 -12.32 -11.15 -6.00
N VAL A 14 -12.61 -12.12 -5.13
CA VAL A 14 -12.28 -12.05 -3.71
C VAL A 14 -10.78 -12.31 -3.63
N MET A 15 -10.01 -11.23 -3.60
CA MET A 15 -8.58 -11.32 -3.27
C MET A 15 -8.43 -12.06 -1.93
N ASP A 16 -7.50 -13.00 -1.91
CA ASP A 16 -7.12 -13.70 -0.69
C ASP A 16 -6.54 -12.72 0.34
N CYS A 17 -7.00 -12.80 1.59
CA CYS A 17 -6.54 -11.94 2.68
C CYS A 17 -5.02 -12.07 2.90
N ALA A 18 -4.42 -13.23 2.63
CA ALA A 18 -2.96 -13.40 2.71
C ALA A 18 -2.22 -12.52 1.67
N LYS A 19 -2.74 -12.45 0.45
CA LYS A 19 -2.18 -11.58 -0.60
C LYS A 19 -2.43 -10.10 -0.33
N PHE A 20 -3.54 -9.78 0.32
CA PHE A 20 -3.82 -8.41 0.74
C PHE A 20 -2.80 -7.92 1.77
N VAL A 21 -2.33 -8.79 2.68
CA VAL A 21 -1.28 -8.43 3.65
C VAL A 21 0.01 -8.03 2.96
N GLU A 22 0.47 -8.78 1.96
CA GLU A 22 1.64 -8.44 1.15
C GLU A 22 1.46 -7.10 0.43
N LEU A 23 0.28 -6.91 -0.17
CA LEU A 23 -0.09 -5.67 -0.84
C LEU A 23 -0.10 -4.46 0.11
N VAL A 24 -0.58 -4.63 1.35
CA VAL A 24 -0.57 -3.58 2.37
C VAL A 24 0.85 -3.10 2.67
N GLN A 25 1.83 -4.00 2.75
CA GLN A 25 3.22 -3.62 3.00
C GLN A 25 3.74 -2.70 1.89
N LEU A 26 3.55 -3.09 0.62
CA LEU A 26 3.93 -2.27 -0.54
C LEU A 26 3.25 -0.89 -0.53
N ILE A 27 1.97 -0.83 -0.16
CA ILE A 27 1.19 0.42 -0.10
C ILE A 27 1.71 1.34 1.01
N VAL A 28 2.02 0.79 2.18
CA VAL A 28 2.49 1.59 3.34
C VAL A 28 3.92 2.11 3.13
N ASP A 29 4.75 1.34 2.43
CA ASP A 29 6.13 1.69 2.09
C ASP A 29 6.24 2.62 0.86
N GLU A 30 5.11 2.95 0.22
CA GLU A 30 5.05 3.79 -0.99
C GLU A 30 5.77 3.15 -2.20
N GLU A 31 5.84 1.81 -2.23
CA GLU A 31 6.51 1.01 -3.29
C GLU A 31 5.52 0.30 -4.23
N ALA A 32 4.22 0.42 -3.98
CA ALA A 32 3.18 -0.18 -4.83
C ALA A 32 3.13 0.46 -6.22
N THR A 33 2.97 -0.37 -7.24
CA THR A 33 2.64 0.03 -8.60
C THR A 33 1.20 0.55 -8.69
N SER A 34 0.88 1.26 -9.78
CA SER A 34 -0.49 1.76 -10.01
C SER A 34 -1.53 0.64 -10.14
N GLU A 35 -1.14 -0.54 -10.62
CA GLU A 35 -2.01 -1.72 -10.67
C GLU A 35 -2.30 -2.25 -9.25
N GLU A 36 -1.28 -2.35 -8.42
CA GLU A 36 -1.37 -2.76 -7.01
C GLU A 36 -2.21 -1.78 -6.18
N GLU A 37 -2.07 -0.47 -6.38
CA GLU A 37 -2.95 0.51 -5.76
C GLU A 37 -4.42 0.30 -6.11
N GLN A 38 -4.71 -0.03 -7.36
CA GLN A 38 -6.09 -0.28 -7.81
C GLN A 38 -6.64 -1.55 -7.16
N LEU A 39 -5.84 -2.62 -7.15
CA LEU A 39 -6.19 -3.87 -6.47
C LEU A 39 -6.45 -3.68 -4.98
N PHE A 40 -5.65 -2.82 -4.32
CA PHE A 40 -5.84 -2.45 -2.93
C PHE A 40 -7.18 -1.74 -2.74
N LYS A 41 -7.46 -0.68 -3.53
CA LYS A 41 -8.73 0.08 -3.48
C LYS A 41 -9.94 -0.81 -3.71
N ASP A 42 -9.83 -1.78 -4.61
CA ASP A 42 -10.92 -2.69 -4.95
C ASP A 42 -11.24 -3.68 -3.82
N HIS A 43 -10.31 -3.96 -2.89
CA HIS A 43 -10.51 -4.91 -1.79
C HIS A 43 -10.66 -4.25 -0.41
N TYR A 44 -9.97 -3.12 -0.19
CA TYR A 44 -9.76 -2.49 1.12
C TYR A 44 -11.03 -2.31 1.94
N GLU A 45 -12.11 -1.81 1.33
CA GLU A 45 -13.39 -1.57 2.04
C GLU A 45 -14.33 -2.79 2.04
N LYS A 46 -14.01 -3.83 1.27
CA LYS A 46 -14.86 -5.02 1.12
C LYS A 46 -14.59 -6.07 2.19
N CYS A 47 -13.42 -6.04 2.83
CA CYS A 47 -13.03 -7.00 3.86
C CYS A 47 -12.63 -6.30 5.16
N LYS A 48 -13.49 -6.40 6.20
CA LYS A 48 -13.26 -5.78 7.51
C LYS A 48 -11.97 -6.26 8.20
N HIS A 49 -11.59 -7.52 8.01
CA HIS A 49 -10.35 -8.07 8.57
C HIS A 49 -9.12 -7.38 7.96
N CYS A 50 -9.10 -7.29 6.62
CA CYS A 50 -8.06 -6.60 5.85
C CYS A 50 -7.98 -5.10 6.16
N LEU A 51 -9.12 -4.43 6.29
CA LEU A 51 -9.21 -3.03 6.72
C LEU A 51 -8.50 -2.81 8.06
N ASN A 52 -8.83 -3.63 9.06
CA ASN A 52 -8.20 -3.54 10.38
C ASN A 52 -6.69 -3.79 10.32
N TYR A 53 -6.24 -4.74 9.50
CA TYR A 53 -4.81 -4.99 9.28
C TYR A 53 -4.11 -3.74 8.72
N TYR A 54 -4.66 -3.14 7.66
CA TYR A 54 -4.12 -1.92 7.08
C TYR A 54 -4.07 -0.76 8.07
N GLU A 55 -5.11 -0.54 8.87
CA GLU A 55 -5.13 0.54 9.86
C GLU A 55 -4.04 0.39 10.91
N ILE A 56 -3.76 -0.85 11.34
CA ILE A 56 -2.67 -1.16 12.27
C ILE A 56 -1.32 -0.86 11.63
N GLU A 57 -1.04 -1.41 10.45
CA GLU A 57 0.23 -1.22 9.73
C GLU A 57 0.51 0.26 9.45
N LYS A 58 -0.50 0.98 8.93
CA LYS A 58 -0.43 2.42 8.68
C LYS A 58 -0.12 3.21 9.95
N SER A 59 -0.74 2.84 11.08
CA SER A 59 -0.49 3.49 12.36
C SER A 59 0.92 3.23 12.89
N ALA A 60 1.42 1.99 12.75
CA ALA A 60 2.77 1.63 13.14
C ALA A 60 3.82 2.45 12.37
N VAL A 61 3.66 2.52 11.04
CA VAL A 61 4.56 3.32 10.19
C VAL A 61 4.45 4.81 10.48
N ALA A 62 3.27 5.34 10.76
CA ALA A 62 3.10 6.75 11.16
C ALA A 62 3.87 7.07 12.46
N VAL A 63 3.85 6.17 13.46
CA VAL A 63 4.61 6.32 14.71
C VAL A 63 6.12 6.29 14.44
N ILE A 64 6.60 5.38 13.61
CA ILE A 64 8.01 5.28 13.24
C ILE A 64 8.46 6.53 12.48
N LYS A 65 7.72 6.94 11.44
CA LYS A 65 7.96 8.16 10.66
C LYS A 65 8.03 9.39 11.58
N ASN A 66 7.12 9.51 12.56
CA ASN A 66 7.14 10.63 13.53
C ASN A 66 8.39 10.62 14.44
N LYS A 67 8.87 9.45 14.86
CA LYS A 67 10.06 9.36 15.71
C LYS A 67 11.34 9.66 14.94
N ILE A 68 11.43 9.24 13.68
CA ILE A 68 12.61 9.44 12.84
C ILE A 68 12.69 10.89 12.33
N SER A 69 11.56 11.50 11.94
CA SER A 69 11.51 12.85 11.35
C SER A 69 11.87 14.00 12.30
N LYS A 70 11.96 13.73 13.61
CA LYS A 70 12.45 14.71 14.61
C LYS A 70 13.96 14.96 14.51
N ASN A 71 14.68 14.13 13.76
CA ASN A 71 16.09 14.37 13.47
C ASN A 71 16.18 15.15 12.16
N SER A 72 16.54 16.44 12.25
CA SER A 72 16.92 17.20 11.05
C SER A 72 18.12 16.50 10.39
N PRO A 73 18.14 16.33 9.06
CA PRO A 73 19.31 15.82 8.39
C PRO A 73 20.51 16.74 8.67
N PRO A 74 21.75 16.21 8.70
CA PRO A 74 22.94 17.03 8.85
C PRO A 74 22.91 18.25 7.90
N PRO A 75 23.21 19.46 8.40
CA PRO A 75 23.08 20.68 7.60
C PRO A 75 23.97 20.67 6.35
N GLU A 76 25.10 19.96 6.41
CA GLU A 76 25.99 19.75 5.27
C GLU A 76 25.28 19.01 4.11
N LEU A 77 24.55 17.93 4.40
CA LEU A 77 23.80 17.18 3.39
C LEU A 77 22.69 18.04 2.77
N ALA A 78 21.96 18.79 3.59
CA ALA A 78 20.93 19.70 3.11
C ALA A 78 21.50 20.77 2.16
N ASN A 79 22.69 21.31 2.47
CA ASN A 79 23.37 22.30 1.63
C ASN A 79 23.86 21.69 0.32
N GLN A 80 24.44 20.49 0.34
CA GLN A 80 24.90 19.78 -0.86
C GLN A 80 23.73 19.49 -1.82
N ILE A 81 22.57 19.06 -1.29
CA ILE A 81 21.37 18.81 -2.10
C ILE A 81 20.87 20.11 -2.75
N ARG A 82 20.80 21.21 -1.97
CA ARG A 82 20.37 22.52 -2.49
C ARG A 82 21.30 23.03 -3.60
N ALA A 83 22.61 22.88 -3.43
CA ALA A 83 23.58 23.27 -4.44
C ALA A 83 23.34 22.53 -5.77
N LYS A 84 23.17 21.20 -5.72
CA LYS A 84 22.89 20.40 -6.94
C LYS A 84 21.60 20.79 -7.66
N ILE A 85 20.56 21.19 -6.93
CA ILE A 85 19.29 21.63 -7.52
C ILE A 85 19.45 22.98 -8.22
N LEU A 86 20.24 23.90 -7.65
CA LEU A 86 20.48 25.24 -8.21
C LEU A 86 21.49 25.25 -9.37
N GLU A 87 22.31 24.21 -9.49
CA GLU A 87 23.28 24.02 -10.57
C GLU A 87 22.69 23.34 -11.83
N SER A 88 21.43 22.87 -11.77
CA SER A 88 20.70 22.27 -12.90
C SER A 88 19.75 23.26 -13.57
#